data_AF-A0AAW7DC51-F1
#
_entry.id   AF-A0AAW7DC51-F1
#
_cell.length_a   1.000
_cell.length_b   1.000
_cell.length_c   1.000
_cell.angle_alpha   90.00
_cell.angle_beta   90.00
_cell.angle_gamma   90.00
#
_symmetry.space_group_name_H-M   'P 1'
#
loop_
_entity.id
_entity.type
_entity.pdbx_description
1 polymer ?
#
loop_
_entity_poly.entity_id
_entity_poly.type
_entity_poly.pdbx_seq_one_letter_code
_entity_poly.pdbx_strand_id
1 'polypeptide(L)'
;MEDILSNEKEEKFLNYWENRFTTIFKNNTSWTTLFLTVNKSTFPDSLNIETFCKKFMQDFNMKLTYKLDESDNEYDLTITR
;
A
#
# COMPACT_ATOMS: atom_id res chain seq x y z
N MET A 1 9.88 -24.97 -0.61
CA MET A 1 9.33 -24.62 0.73
C MET A 1 9.40 -23.11 0.97
N GLU A 2 10.36 -22.40 0.37
CA GLU A 2 10.43 -20.93 0.37
C GLU A 2 9.24 -20.25 -0.33
N ASP A 3 8.73 -20.81 -1.44
CA ASP A 3 7.59 -20.23 -2.16
C ASP A 3 6.31 -20.13 -1.30
N ILE A 4 6.07 -21.10 -0.42
CA ILE A 4 4.87 -21.13 0.44
C ILE A 4 4.96 -20.04 1.52
N LEU A 5 6.16 -19.86 2.10
CA LEU A 5 6.44 -18.83 3.11
C LEU A 5 6.44 -17.41 2.55
N SER A 6 6.92 -17.23 1.31
CA SER A 6 6.87 -15.93 0.62
C SER A 6 5.43 -15.49 0.39
N ASN A 7 4.57 -16.42 -0.02
CA ASN A 7 3.17 -16.14 -0.32
C ASN A 7 2.37 -15.76 0.94
N GLU A 8 2.62 -16.41 2.08
CA GLU A 8 1.94 -16.10 3.35
C GLU A 8 2.29 -14.70 3.88
N LYS A 9 3.56 -14.28 3.74
CA LYS A 9 3.99 -12.93 4.15
C LYS A 9 3.36 -11.85 3.28
N GLU A 10 3.32 -12.07 1.98
CA GLU A 10 2.68 -11.15 1.04
C GLU A 10 1.18 -11.02 1.31
N GLU A 11 0.48 -12.15 1.51
CA GLU A 11 -0.94 -12.15 1.81
C GLU A 11 -1.26 -11.40 3.11
N LYS A 12 -0.48 -11.62 4.19
CA LYS A 12 -0.64 -10.88 5.44
C LYS A 12 -0.40 -9.38 5.27
N PHE A 13 0.61 -8.99 4.48
CA PHE A 13 0.91 -7.59 4.20
C PHE A 13 -0.24 -6.92 3.43
N LEU A 14 -0.74 -7.56 2.38
CA LEU A 14 -1.87 -7.06 1.59
C LEU A 14 -3.15 -6.96 2.44
N ASN A 15 -3.46 -7.98 3.23
CA ASN A 15 -4.62 -7.97 4.13
C ASN A 15 -4.54 -6.87 5.19
N TYR A 16 -3.35 -6.59 5.74
CA TYR A 16 -3.15 -5.47 6.66
C TYR A 16 -3.50 -4.13 6.00
N TRP A 17 -2.98 -3.90 4.80
CA TRP A 17 -3.21 -2.66 4.06
C TRP A 17 -4.65 -2.50 3.58
N GLU A 18 -5.29 -3.57 3.15
CA GLU A 18 -6.70 -3.58 2.78
C GLU A 18 -7.60 -3.16 3.97
N ASN A 19 -7.35 -3.72 5.15
CA ASN A 19 -8.07 -3.34 6.37
C ASN A 19 -7.81 -1.88 6.76
N ARG A 20 -6.56 -1.42 6.63
CA ARG A 20 -6.18 -0.03 6.92
C ARG A 20 -6.89 0.93 5.97
N PHE A 21 -6.86 0.68 4.67
CA PHE A 21 -7.56 1.47 3.67
C PHE A 21 -9.06 1.48 3.88
N THR A 22 -9.67 0.30 4.08
CA THR A 22 -11.10 0.17 4.41
C THR A 22 -11.49 1.01 5.63
N THR A 23 -10.66 1.00 6.68
CA THR A 23 -10.90 1.77 7.91
C THR A 23 -10.82 3.27 7.64
N ILE A 24 -9.77 3.73 6.94
CA ILE A 24 -9.61 5.15 6.55
C ILE A 24 -10.81 5.62 5.73
N PHE A 25 -11.30 4.78 4.82
CA PHE A 25 -12.36 5.15 3.91
C PHE A 25 -13.74 5.17 4.57
N LYS A 26 -14.01 4.20 5.47
CA LYS A 26 -15.24 4.15 6.26
C LYS A 26 -15.32 5.29 7.30
N ASN A 27 -14.20 5.60 7.94
CA ASN A 27 -14.20 6.55 9.06
C ASN A 27 -14.09 8.02 8.62
N ASN A 28 -13.84 8.30 7.34
CA ASN A 28 -13.60 9.68 6.89
C ASN A 28 -14.10 9.90 5.45
N THR A 29 -15.20 10.64 5.28
CA THR A 29 -15.87 10.88 3.99
C THR A 29 -15.51 12.21 3.33
N SER A 30 -14.80 13.10 4.03
CA SER A 30 -14.56 14.48 3.57
C SER A 30 -13.19 14.73 2.93
N TRP A 31 -12.26 13.77 2.99
CA TRP A 31 -10.95 13.95 2.37
C TRP A 31 -11.00 13.71 0.86
N THR A 32 -10.34 14.58 0.11
CA THR A 32 -10.11 14.43 -1.34
C THR A 32 -8.74 13.82 -1.62
N THR A 33 -7.73 14.18 -0.82
CA THR A 33 -6.35 13.70 -0.93
C THR A 33 -5.81 13.27 0.42
N LEU A 34 -5.09 12.15 0.46
CA LEU A 34 -4.42 11.60 1.63
C LEU A 34 -2.94 11.36 1.33
N PHE A 35 -2.07 11.76 2.25
CA PHE A 35 -0.63 11.52 2.20
C PHE A 35 -0.23 10.52 3.27
N LEU A 36 0.58 9.51 2.90
CA LEU A 36 1.06 8.45 3.78
C LEU A 36 2.50 8.14 3.41
N THR A 37 3.35 7.88 4.40
CA THR A 37 4.72 7.41 4.15
C THR A 37 4.84 5.96 4.60
N VAL A 38 5.47 5.13 3.76
CA VAL A 38 5.66 3.70 4.00
C VAL A 38 7.12 3.33 3.84
N ASN A 39 7.71 2.74 4.87
CA ASN A 39 9.09 2.30 4.81
C ASN A 39 9.26 1.12 3.84
N LYS A 40 10.20 1.23 2.89
CA LYS A 40 10.44 0.20 1.88
C LYS A 40 10.83 -1.14 2.49
N SER A 41 11.52 -1.15 3.63
CA SER A 41 11.92 -2.38 4.34
C SER A 41 10.74 -3.20 4.87
N THR A 42 9.54 -2.62 4.91
CA THR A 42 8.32 -3.32 5.35
C THR A 42 7.66 -4.10 4.22
N PHE A 43 8.05 -3.88 2.96
CA PHE A 43 7.52 -4.61 1.83
C PHE A 43 8.11 -6.03 1.78
N PRO A 44 7.28 -7.06 1.54
CA PRO A 44 7.77 -8.39 1.20
C PRO A 44 8.65 -8.34 -0.05
N ASP A 45 9.72 -9.14 -0.09
CA ASP A 45 10.63 -9.18 -1.25
C ASP A 45 9.93 -9.57 -2.56
N SER A 46 8.81 -10.32 -2.47
CA SER A 46 7.98 -10.72 -3.61
C SER A 46 7.05 -9.61 -4.12
N LEU A 47 6.84 -8.55 -3.35
CA LEU A 47 5.87 -7.51 -3.66
C LEU A 47 6.57 -6.16 -3.89
N ASN A 48 6.52 -5.69 -5.13
CA ASN A 48 6.98 -4.34 -5.45
C ASN A 48 5.88 -3.28 -5.24
N ILE A 49 6.29 -2.02 -5.06
CA ILE A 49 5.39 -0.90 -4.80
C ILE A 49 4.40 -0.63 -5.96
N GLU A 50 4.80 -0.88 -7.21
CA GLU A 50 3.91 -0.68 -8.35
C GLU A 50 2.72 -1.64 -8.34
N THR A 51 2.97 -2.93 -8.07
CA THR A 51 1.95 -3.96 -7.95
C THR A 51 1.01 -3.66 -6.79
N PHE A 52 1.58 -3.27 -5.64
CA PHE A 52 0.82 -2.80 -4.49
C PHE A 52 -0.12 -1.63 -4.86
N CYS A 53 0.40 -0.60 -5.53
CA CYS A 53 -0.40 0.55 -5.91
C CYS A 53 -1.51 0.17 -6.89
N LYS A 54 -1.19 -0.60 -7.94
CA LYS A 54 -2.17 -1.03 -8.96
C LYS A 54 -3.31 -1.84 -8.35
N LYS A 55 -3.01 -2.78 -7.45
CA LYS A 55 -4.02 -3.58 -6.75
C LYS A 55 -5.03 -2.69 -6.02
N PHE A 56 -4.54 -1.78 -5.18
CA PHE A 56 -5.44 -0.96 -4.36
C PHE A 56 -6.13 0.18 -5.14
N MET A 57 -5.58 0.63 -6.26
CA MET A 57 -6.32 1.50 -7.20
C MET A 57 -7.55 0.79 -7.76
N GLN A 58 -7.40 -0.48 -8.15
CA GLN A 58 -8.48 -1.28 -8.71
C GLN A 58 -9.52 -1.66 -7.65
N ASP A 59 -9.07 -2.16 -6.50
CA ASP A 59 -9.96 -2.66 -5.44
C ASP A 59 -10.87 -1.56 -4.86
N PHE A 60 -10.36 -0.32 -4.79
CA PHE A 60 -11.07 0.79 -4.16
C PHE A 60 -11.54 1.89 -5.12
N ASN A 61 -11.29 1.74 -6.43
CA ASN A 61 -11.60 2.75 -7.45
C ASN A 61 -11.08 4.16 -7.09
N MET A 62 -9.77 4.28 -6.84
CA MET A 62 -9.11 5.56 -6.51
C MET A 62 -7.79 5.71 -7.26
N LYS A 63 -7.24 6.92 -7.24
CA LYS A 63 -5.88 7.18 -7.71
C LYS A 63 -4.88 7.01 -6.56
N LEU A 64 -3.88 6.15 -6.76
CA LEU A 64 -2.77 5.96 -5.84
C LEU A 64 -1.46 6.18 -6.59
N THR A 65 -0.64 7.10 -6.10
CA THR A 65 0.67 7.42 -6.66
C THR A 65 1.71 7.35 -5.56
N TYR A 66 2.96 7.09 -5.93
CA TYR A 66 4.07 7.05 -4.98
C TYR A 66 5.26 7.85 -5.49
N LYS A 67 6.06 8.36 -4.55
CA LYS A 67 7.40 8.89 -4.80
C LYS A 67 8.38 8.14 -3.89
N LEU A 68 9.51 7.71 -4.44
CA LEU A 68 10.60 7.16 -3.64
C LEU A 68 11.40 8.32 -3.03
N ASP A 69 11.54 8.32 -1.71
CA ASP A 69 12.56 9.11 -1.04
C ASP A 69 13.82 8.25 -0.87
N GLU A 70 14.83 8.53 -1.69
CA GLU A 70 16.10 7.80 -1.69
C GLU A 70 16.96 8.09 -0.44
N SER A 71 16.68 9.20 0.27
CA SER A 71 17.43 9.57 1.48
C SER A 71 17.01 8.71 2.67
N ASP A 72 15.70 8.45 2.79
CA ASP A 72 15.09 7.79 3.94
C ASP A 72 14.61 6.36 3.66
N ASN A 73 14.78 5.87 2.42
CA ASN A 73 14.34 4.53 1.99
C ASN A 73 12.83 4.30 2.20
N GLU A 74 12.05 5.33 1.87
CA GLU A 74 10.62 5.42 2.11
C GLU A 74 9.84 5.67 0.82
N TYR A 75 8.59 5.24 0.79
CA TYR A 75 7.63 5.55 -0.26
C TYR A 75 6.60 6.55 0.28
N ASP A 76 6.59 7.75 -0.29
CA ASP A 76 5.53 8.72 -0.07
C ASP A 76 4.36 8.41 -1.00
N LEU A 77 3.27 7.93 -0.42
CA LEU A 77 2.03 7.61 -1.10
C LEU A 77 1.08 8.81 -1.07
N THR A 78 0.55 9.16 -2.24
CA THR A 78 -0.55 10.09 -2.39
C THR A 78 -1.77 9.36 -2.93
N ILE A 79 -2.86 9.40 -2.18
CA ILE A 79 -4.14 8.78 -2.52
C ILE A 79 -5.15 9.88 -2.81
N THR A 80 -5.86 9.79 -3.92
CA THR A 80 -6.92 10.73 -4.30
C THR A 80 -8.18 9.94 -4.64
N ARG A 81 -9.28 10.32 -4.00
CA ARG A 81 -10.63 9.80 -4.29
C ARG A 81 -11.15 10.28 -5.63
#